data_AF-A0AA35AIN7-F1
#
_entry.id   AF-A0AA35AIN7-F1
#
_cell.length_a   1.000
_cell.length_b   1.000
_cell.length_c   1.000
_cell.angle_alpha   90.00
_cell.angle_beta   90.00
_cell.angle_gamma   90.00
#
_symmetry.space_group_name_H-M   'P 1'
#
loop_
_entity.id
_entity.type
_entity.pdbx_description
1 polymer ?
#
loop_
_entity_poly.entity_id
_entity_poly.type
_entity_poly.pdbx_seq_one_letter_code
_entity_poly.pdbx_strand_id
1 'polypeptide(L)'
;MSHVELQPGFDFQQAGKEVLAIERECLAELDQYINQNFTLACEKMFWCKGKVVVMGMGKSGHIGRKMAATFASTGTPSFFVHPGEAAHGDLGMVTPQDVVIAISNSGESSEITALIPVLKRLHVPLICITGRPESSMARAADVHLCVKVAKEACPLGLAPTSSTTATLVMGDALAVALLKARGFTAEDFALSHPGGALGRKLLLRVNDIMHTGDEIPHVKKTASLRDALLEVTRKNLGMTVICDDNMMIEGIFTDGDLRRVFDMGVDVRQLSIADVMTPGGIRVRPGILAVEALNLMQSRHITSVMVADGDHLLGVLHMHDLLRAGVV
;
A
#
# COMPACT_ATOMS: atom_id res chain seq x y z
N MET A 1 -15.87 26.72 31.13
CA MET A 1 -15.79 25.35 31.66
C MET A 1 -15.23 25.44 33.06
N SER A 2 -16.00 25.01 34.05
CA SER A 2 -15.60 24.98 35.47
C SER A 2 -14.30 24.19 35.64
N HIS A 3 -13.46 24.59 36.59
CA HIS A 3 -12.30 23.82 37.00
C HIS A 3 -12.75 22.38 37.36
N VAL A 4 -12.42 21.42 36.51
CA VAL A 4 -12.64 20.00 36.78
C VAL A 4 -11.39 19.51 37.51
N GLU A 5 -11.50 19.29 38.81
CA GLU A 5 -10.45 18.63 39.58
C GLU A 5 -10.53 17.11 39.38
N LEU A 6 -9.38 16.48 39.16
CA LEU A 6 -9.29 15.02 39.07
C LEU A 6 -9.65 14.41 40.42
N GLN A 7 -10.54 13.41 40.42
CA GLN A 7 -10.85 12.67 41.64
C GLN A 7 -9.55 12.05 42.21
N PRO A 8 -9.21 12.32 43.49
CA PRO A 8 -8.03 11.73 44.12
C PRO A 8 -8.08 10.20 44.03
N GLY A 9 -7.00 9.59 43.52
CA GLY A 9 -6.91 8.14 43.37
C GLY A 9 -7.49 7.56 42.07
N PHE A 10 -7.90 8.38 41.10
CA PHE A 10 -8.34 7.88 39.80
C PHE A 10 -7.17 7.25 39.01
N ASP A 11 -7.32 5.97 38.62
CA ASP A 11 -6.33 5.24 37.83
C ASP A 11 -6.71 5.21 36.34
N PHE A 12 -6.06 6.07 35.56
CA PHE A 12 -6.24 6.14 34.11
C PHE A 12 -5.84 4.86 33.38
N GLN A 13 -4.82 4.13 33.87
CA GLN A 13 -4.36 2.92 33.22
C GLN A 13 -5.39 1.79 33.42
N GLN A 14 -5.93 1.68 34.63
CA GLN A 14 -6.96 0.69 34.92
C GLN A 14 -8.23 0.97 34.11
N ALA A 15 -8.67 2.22 34.01
CA ALA A 15 -9.81 2.60 33.19
C ALA A 15 -9.59 2.28 31.69
N GLY A 16 -8.40 2.54 31.16
CA GLY A 16 -8.05 2.20 29.77
C GLY A 16 -7.99 0.68 29.53
N LYS A 17 -7.44 -0.09 30.48
CA LYS A 17 -7.40 -1.56 30.40
C LYS A 17 -8.81 -2.18 30.44
N GLU A 18 -9.72 -1.60 31.21
CA GLU A 18 -11.12 -2.03 31.24
C GLU A 18 -11.79 -1.85 29.88
N VAL A 19 -11.61 -0.69 29.23
CA VAL A 19 -12.13 -0.44 27.88
C VAL A 19 -11.60 -1.49 26.90
N LEU A 20 -10.29 -1.72 26.90
CA LEU A 20 -9.65 -2.71 26.03
C LEU A 20 -10.19 -4.13 26.28
N ALA A 21 -10.38 -4.51 27.55
CA ALA A 21 -10.91 -5.81 27.90
C ALA A 21 -12.34 -6.01 27.36
N ILE A 22 -13.22 -5.02 27.57
CA ILE A 22 -14.61 -5.06 27.09
C ILE A 22 -14.67 -5.15 25.56
N GLU A 23 -13.88 -4.36 24.85
CA GLU A 23 -13.86 -4.42 23.38
C GLU A 23 -13.33 -5.76 22.85
N ARG A 24 -12.30 -6.34 23.49
CA ARG A 24 -11.80 -7.67 23.13
C ARG A 24 -12.85 -8.75 23.31
N GLU A 25 -13.60 -8.72 24.40
CA GLU A 25 -14.71 -9.66 24.65
C GLU A 25 -15.79 -9.53 23.57
N CYS A 26 -16.21 -8.30 23.25
CA CYS A 26 -17.19 -8.05 22.20
C CYS A 26 -16.70 -8.51 20.81
N LEU A 27 -15.41 -8.35 20.52
CA LEU A 27 -14.83 -8.85 19.27
C LEU A 27 -14.76 -10.37 19.21
N ALA A 28 -14.56 -11.05 20.34
CA ALA A 28 -14.63 -12.52 20.38
C ALA A 28 -16.06 -13.02 20.07
N GLU A 29 -17.09 -12.32 20.57
CA GLU A 29 -18.49 -12.63 20.26
C GLU A 29 -18.87 -12.36 18.79
N LEU A 30 -18.11 -11.53 18.08
CA LEU A 30 -18.39 -11.17 16.68
C LEU A 30 -18.27 -12.36 15.72
N ASP A 31 -17.46 -13.37 16.09
CA ASP A 31 -17.20 -14.57 15.30
C ASP A 31 -18.49 -15.25 14.80
N GLN A 32 -19.50 -15.37 15.67
CA GLN A 32 -20.78 -16.01 15.34
C GLN A 32 -21.56 -15.29 14.20
N TYR A 33 -21.27 -14.01 13.97
CA TYR A 33 -21.95 -13.21 12.94
C TYR A 33 -21.21 -13.24 11.60
N ILE A 34 -20.00 -13.80 11.53
CA ILE A 34 -19.32 -14.14 10.28
C ILE A 34 -19.89 -15.49 9.78
N ASN A 35 -21.14 -15.44 9.34
CA ASN A 35 -21.95 -16.61 9.00
C ASN A 35 -22.48 -16.54 7.54
N GLN A 36 -23.57 -17.22 7.22
CA GLN A 36 -24.12 -17.23 5.86
C GLN A 36 -24.46 -15.83 5.33
N ASN A 37 -24.91 -14.90 6.18
CA ASN A 37 -25.17 -13.53 5.74
C ASN A 37 -23.88 -12.81 5.34
N PHE A 38 -22.77 -13.08 6.02
CA PHE A 38 -21.44 -12.59 5.64
C PHE A 38 -21.05 -13.09 4.25
N THR A 39 -21.25 -14.38 3.97
CA THR A 39 -21.02 -14.96 2.64
C THR A 39 -21.88 -14.29 1.57
N LEU A 40 -23.19 -14.15 1.82
CA LEU A 40 -24.13 -13.52 0.89
C LEU A 40 -23.80 -12.05 0.60
N ALA A 41 -23.34 -11.30 1.63
CA ALA A 41 -22.87 -9.94 1.46
C ALA A 41 -21.60 -9.89 0.58
N CYS A 42 -20.63 -10.76 0.85
CA CYS A 42 -19.42 -10.90 0.03
C CYS A 42 -19.77 -11.20 -1.43
N GLU A 43 -20.68 -12.15 -1.70
CA GLU A 43 -21.10 -12.52 -3.05
C GLU A 43 -21.76 -11.36 -3.80
N LYS A 44 -22.68 -10.62 -3.15
CA LYS A 44 -23.30 -9.42 -3.75
C LYS A 44 -22.26 -8.37 -4.11
N MET A 45 -21.30 -8.12 -3.22
CA MET A 45 -20.22 -7.17 -3.46
C MET A 45 -19.20 -7.66 -4.50
N PHE A 46 -18.96 -8.97 -4.56
CA PHE A 46 -18.02 -9.59 -5.50
C PHE A 46 -18.49 -9.41 -6.96
N TRP A 47 -19.78 -9.64 -7.20
CA TRP A 47 -20.42 -9.49 -8.51
C TRP A 47 -20.90 -8.08 -8.83
N CYS A 48 -20.62 -7.10 -7.96
CA CYS A 48 -20.95 -5.70 -8.19
C CYS A 48 -20.19 -5.17 -9.42
N LYS A 49 -20.94 -4.68 -10.43
CA LYS A 49 -20.37 -4.10 -11.66
C LYS A 49 -20.12 -2.59 -11.55
N GLY A 50 -20.81 -1.93 -10.61
CA GLY A 50 -20.65 -0.53 -10.30
C GLY A 50 -19.62 -0.28 -9.20
N LYS A 51 -20.09 0.18 -8.06
CA LYS A 51 -19.32 0.55 -6.87
C LYS A 51 -20.04 0.08 -5.61
N VAL A 52 -19.26 -0.18 -4.56
CA VAL A 52 -19.80 -0.34 -3.21
C VAL A 52 -19.95 1.04 -2.58
N VAL A 53 -21.18 1.48 -2.37
CA VAL A 53 -21.50 2.78 -1.76
C VAL A 53 -21.77 2.58 -0.27
N VAL A 54 -20.87 3.07 0.59
CA VAL A 54 -21.01 2.97 2.04
C VAL A 54 -21.62 4.24 2.60
N MET A 55 -22.59 4.13 3.50
CA MET A 55 -23.22 5.28 4.14
C MET A 55 -23.51 5.03 5.62
N GLY A 56 -23.46 6.10 6.42
CA GLY A 56 -23.71 6.04 7.86
C GLY A 56 -23.69 7.42 8.52
N MET A 57 -24.33 7.55 9.68
CA MET A 57 -24.37 8.80 10.46
C MET A 57 -23.34 8.78 11.59
N GLY A 58 -22.83 9.96 11.96
CA GLY A 58 -21.97 10.13 13.13
C GLY A 58 -20.77 9.18 13.17
N LYS A 59 -20.56 8.48 14.30
CA LYS A 59 -19.44 7.53 14.45
C LYS A 59 -19.52 6.36 13.47
N SER A 60 -20.72 5.85 13.19
CA SER A 60 -20.94 4.85 12.14
C SER A 60 -20.51 5.36 10.77
N GLY A 61 -20.77 6.64 10.46
CA GLY A 61 -20.31 7.29 9.24
C GLY A 61 -18.79 7.38 9.11
N HIS A 62 -18.08 7.70 10.20
CA HIS A 62 -16.61 7.70 10.19
C HIS A 62 -16.02 6.32 9.94
N ILE A 63 -16.57 5.27 10.57
CA ILE A 63 -16.18 3.89 10.30
C ILE A 63 -16.51 3.50 8.86
N GLY A 64 -17.69 3.88 8.36
CA GLY A 64 -18.08 3.68 6.95
C GLY A 64 -17.11 4.33 5.97
N ARG A 65 -16.58 5.51 6.28
CA ARG A 65 -15.57 6.18 5.45
C ARG A 65 -14.25 5.40 5.40
N LYS A 66 -13.77 4.91 6.54
CA LYS A 66 -12.60 4.02 6.60
C LYS A 66 -12.85 2.74 5.81
N MET A 67 -14.03 2.14 5.98
CA MET A 67 -14.45 0.92 5.29
C MET A 67 -14.43 1.10 3.76
N ALA A 68 -15.03 2.19 3.24
CA ALA A 68 -14.99 2.50 1.81
C ALA A 68 -13.56 2.68 1.27
N ALA A 69 -12.71 3.38 2.01
CA ALA A 69 -11.30 3.54 1.65
C ALA A 69 -10.55 2.19 1.64
N THR A 70 -10.87 1.30 2.59
CA THR A 70 -10.27 -0.05 2.66
C THR A 70 -10.72 -0.92 1.50
N PHE A 71 -12.00 -0.87 1.11
CA PHE A 71 -12.49 -1.56 -0.08
C PHE A 71 -11.76 -1.08 -1.34
N ALA A 72 -11.66 0.24 -1.53
CA ALA A 72 -11.00 0.82 -2.70
C ALA A 72 -9.51 0.41 -2.78
N SER A 73 -8.80 0.42 -1.64
CA SER A 73 -7.39 0.03 -1.56
C SER A 73 -7.12 -1.47 -1.70
N THR A 74 -8.17 -2.30 -1.63
CA THR A 74 -8.11 -3.77 -1.69
C THR A 74 -8.81 -4.35 -2.93
N GLY A 75 -9.01 -3.52 -3.97
CA GLY A 75 -9.53 -3.96 -5.26
C GLY A 75 -11.06 -4.06 -5.35
N THR A 76 -11.80 -3.47 -4.40
CA THR A 76 -13.26 -3.32 -4.45
C THR A 76 -13.61 -1.84 -4.63
N PRO A 77 -13.89 -1.36 -5.85
CA PRO A 77 -14.22 0.04 -6.10
C PRO A 77 -15.35 0.53 -5.17
N SER A 78 -15.06 1.52 -4.33
CA SER A 78 -15.97 1.96 -3.26
C SER A 78 -15.77 3.43 -2.90
N PHE A 79 -16.84 4.07 -2.40
CA PHE A 79 -16.79 5.42 -1.85
C PHE A 79 -17.85 5.58 -0.74
N PHE A 80 -17.70 6.65 0.04
CA PHE A 80 -18.62 6.99 1.13
C PHE A 80 -19.57 8.11 0.71
N VAL A 81 -20.84 7.98 1.06
CA VAL A 81 -21.86 9.03 0.91
C VAL A 81 -22.49 9.30 2.27
N HIS A 82 -22.59 10.58 2.65
CA HIS A 82 -23.27 10.95 3.90
C HIS A 82 -24.80 10.89 3.69
N PRO A 83 -25.58 10.20 4.55
CA PRO A 83 -27.04 10.07 4.35
C PRO A 83 -27.78 11.41 4.25
N GLY A 84 -27.36 12.41 5.04
CA GLY A 84 -27.92 13.77 4.94
C GLY A 84 -27.69 14.43 3.58
N GLU A 85 -26.52 14.25 2.97
CA GLU A 85 -26.22 14.81 1.64
C GLU A 85 -26.97 14.02 0.55
N ALA A 86 -27.08 12.70 0.70
CA ALA A 86 -27.85 11.85 -0.21
C ALA A 86 -29.31 12.29 -0.31
N ALA A 87 -29.94 12.65 0.81
CA ALA A 87 -31.31 13.16 0.85
C ALA A 87 -31.49 14.48 0.09
N HIS A 88 -30.40 15.21 -0.16
CA HIS A 88 -30.38 16.52 -0.81
C HIS A 88 -29.69 16.52 -2.19
N GLY A 89 -29.50 15.36 -2.82
CA GLY A 89 -29.07 15.26 -4.23
C GLY A 89 -28.00 14.21 -4.49
N ASP A 90 -27.17 13.90 -3.51
CA ASP A 90 -26.03 12.97 -3.70
C ASP A 90 -26.46 11.52 -3.90
N LEU A 91 -27.74 11.20 -3.67
CA LEU A 91 -28.28 9.89 -4.06
C LEU A 91 -28.19 9.66 -5.59
N GLY A 92 -28.07 10.73 -6.39
CA GLY A 92 -27.76 10.63 -7.82
C GLY A 92 -26.41 9.99 -8.14
N MET A 93 -25.51 9.87 -7.17
CA MET A 93 -24.25 9.10 -7.30
C MET A 93 -24.48 7.59 -7.25
N VAL A 94 -25.66 7.13 -6.84
CA VAL A 94 -26.02 5.70 -6.74
C VAL A 94 -26.80 5.28 -7.98
N THR A 95 -26.34 4.22 -8.62
CA THR A 95 -26.89 3.63 -9.83
C THR A 95 -27.35 2.20 -9.58
N PRO A 96 -28.23 1.62 -10.44
CA PRO A 96 -28.66 0.22 -10.31
C PRO A 96 -27.56 -0.84 -10.42
N GLN A 97 -26.34 -0.46 -10.83
CA GLN A 97 -25.18 -1.37 -10.89
C GLN A 97 -24.37 -1.42 -9.60
N ASP A 98 -24.67 -0.52 -8.66
CA ASP A 98 -23.97 -0.39 -7.39
C ASP A 98 -24.52 -1.34 -6.33
N VAL A 99 -23.82 -1.44 -5.20
CA VAL A 99 -24.30 -2.11 -3.99
C VAL A 99 -24.19 -1.12 -2.85
N VAL A 100 -25.25 -0.94 -2.06
CA VAL A 100 -25.25 -0.02 -0.92
C VAL A 100 -25.03 -0.78 0.37
N ILE A 101 -24.09 -0.30 1.19
CA ILE A 101 -23.89 -0.71 2.58
C ILE A 101 -24.32 0.44 3.50
N ALA A 102 -25.40 0.23 4.25
CA ALA A 102 -25.91 1.20 5.21
C ALA A 102 -25.57 0.77 6.65
N ILE A 103 -24.89 1.64 7.40
CA ILE A 103 -24.38 1.36 8.74
C ILE A 103 -25.17 2.15 9.79
N SER A 104 -25.80 1.44 10.72
CA SER A 104 -26.44 2.04 11.90
C SER A 104 -26.51 1.03 13.02
N ASN A 105 -25.86 1.29 14.16
CA ASN A 105 -25.91 0.36 15.29
C ASN A 105 -27.35 0.14 15.80
N SER A 106 -28.16 1.21 15.87
CA SER A 106 -29.57 1.11 16.25
C SER A 106 -30.44 0.45 15.18
N GLY A 107 -30.09 0.66 13.90
CA GLY A 107 -30.90 0.26 12.75
C GLY A 107 -32.14 1.14 12.54
N GLU A 108 -32.21 2.29 13.23
CA GLU A 108 -33.37 3.20 13.25
C GLU A 108 -32.99 4.66 12.92
N SER A 109 -31.83 4.92 12.30
CA SER A 109 -31.47 6.28 11.87
C SER A 109 -32.48 6.81 10.87
N SER A 110 -33.10 7.95 11.16
CA SER A 110 -34.10 8.58 10.31
C SER A 110 -33.54 8.97 8.94
N GLU A 111 -32.30 9.42 8.89
CA GLU A 111 -31.61 9.85 7.67
C GLU A 111 -31.42 8.67 6.71
N ILE A 112 -31.08 7.49 7.24
CA ILE A 112 -30.89 6.29 6.43
C ILE A 112 -32.24 5.66 6.06
N THR A 113 -33.16 5.54 7.03
CA THR A 113 -34.47 4.92 6.80
C THR A 113 -35.30 5.70 5.78
N ALA A 114 -35.16 7.02 5.71
CA ALA A 114 -35.77 7.87 4.68
C ALA A 114 -35.28 7.55 3.25
N LEU A 115 -34.05 7.04 3.08
CA LEU A 115 -33.48 6.71 1.77
C LEU A 115 -33.90 5.32 1.25
N ILE A 116 -34.28 4.41 2.15
CA ILE A 116 -34.61 3.01 1.82
C ILE A 116 -35.68 2.90 0.70
N PRO A 117 -36.81 3.63 0.72
CA PRO A 117 -37.82 3.52 -0.33
C PRO A 117 -37.32 3.92 -1.72
N VAL A 118 -36.32 4.80 -1.79
CA VAL A 118 -35.72 5.22 -3.06
C VAL A 118 -34.71 4.19 -3.53
N LEU A 119 -33.83 3.71 -2.63
CA LEU A 119 -32.87 2.64 -2.93
C LEU A 119 -33.57 1.37 -3.45
N LYS A 120 -34.70 0.98 -2.85
CA LYS A 120 -35.52 -0.14 -3.34
C LYS A 120 -36.09 0.10 -4.73
N ARG A 121 -36.57 1.31 -5.02
CA ARG A 121 -37.08 1.68 -6.36
C ARG A 121 -36.00 1.67 -7.42
N LEU A 122 -34.76 1.98 -7.05
CA LEU A 122 -33.59 1.87 -7.94
C LEU A 122 -33.12 0.42 -8.15
N HIS A 123 -33.72 -0.55 -7.44
CA HIS A 123 -33.32 -1.97 -7.47
C HIS A 123 -31.85 -2.19 -7.13
N VAL A 124 -31.30 -1.32 -6.26
CA VAL A 124 -29.92 -1.39 -5.79
C VAL A 124 -29.86 -2.39 -4.63
N PRO A 125 -29.00 -3.42 -4.69
CA PRO A 125 -28.80 -4.32 -3.56
C PRO A 125 -28.43 -3.55 -2.29
N LEU A 126 -29.20 -3.77 -1.22
CA LEU A 126 -29.03 -3.12 0.08
C LEU A 126 -28.52 -4.11 1.13
N ILE A 127 -27.33 -3.85 1.64
CA ILE A 127 -26.73 -4.52 2.79
C ILE A 127 -26.81 -3.58 3.99
N CYS A 128 -27.37 -4.05 5.11
CA CYS A 128 -27.42 -3.26 6.34
C CYS A 128 -26.52 -3.88 7.42
N ILE A 129 -25.66 -3.05 8.03
CA ILE A 129 -24.85 -3.42 9.19
C ILE A 129 -25.47 -2.79 10.43
N THR A 130 -26.04 -3.61 11.32
CA THR A 130 -26.73 -3.14 12.54
C THR A 130 -26.48 -4.05 13.74
N GLY A 131 -26.64 -3.50 14.95
CA GLY A 131 -26.56 -4.27 16.20
C GLY A 131 -27.89 -4.90 16.64
N ARG A 132 -28.98 -4.70 15.88
CA ARG A 132 -30.35 -5.15 16.21
C ARG A 132 -30.99 -5.84 15.01
N PRO A 133 -31.07 -7.19 14.99
CA PRO A 133 -31.68 -7.95 13.89
C PRO A 133 -33.14 -7.58 13.59
N GLU A 134 -33.88 -7.12 14.60
CA GLU A 134 -35.30 -6.79 14.47
C GLU A 134 -35.55 -5.37 13.98
N SER A 135 -34.49 -4.57 13.75
CA SER A 135 -34.59 -3.16 13.38
C SER A 135 -35.19 -2.93 11.99
N SER A 136 -35.71 -1.73 11.75
CA SER A 136 -36.28 -1.30 10.47
C SER A 136 -35.29 -1.49 9.31
N MET A 137 -34.03 -1.09 9.51
CA MET A 137 -32.97 -1.27 8.51
C MET A 137 -32.66 -2.75 8.24
N ALA A 138 -32.59 -3.59 9.28
CA ALA A 138 -32.29 -5.01 9.12
C ALA A 138 -33.39 -5.73 8.33
N ARG A 139 -34.66 -5.44 8.63
CA ARG A 139 -35.82 -6.02 7.91
C ARG A 139 -35.93 -5.54 6.47
N ALA A 140 -35.47 -4.32 6.19
CA ALA A 140 -35.58 -3.74 4.86
C ALA A 140 -34.45 -4.17 3.91
N ALA A 141 -33.33 -4.65 4.44
CA ALA A 141 -32.16 -5.04 3.68
C ALA A 141 -32.37 -6.33 2.88
N ASP A 142 -31.63 -6.48 1.78
CA ASP A 142 -31.52 -7.76 1.08
C ASP A 142 -30.60 -8.72 1.85
N VAL A 143 -29.58 -8.17 2.53
CA VAL A 143 -28.69 -8.92 3.44
C VAL A 143 -28.46 -8.10 4.71
N HIS A 144 -28.66 -8.73 5.86
CA HIS A 144 -28.36 -8.13 7.16
C HIS A 144 -27.08 -8.72 7.74
N LEU A 145 -26.11 -7.86 8.02
CA LEU A 145 -24.91 -8.20 8.78
C LEU A 145 -25.08 -7.70 10.22
N CYS A 146 -25.15 -8.64 11.16
CA CYS A 146 -25.28 -8.30 12.55
C CYS A 146 -23.90 -8.02 13.17
N VAL A 147 -23.80 -6.92 13.91
CA VAL A 147 -22.60 -6.52 14.69
C VAL A 147 -23.00 -6.24 16.15
N LYS A 148 -23.96 -7.01 16.66
CA LYS A 148 -24.47 -6.87 18.02
C LYS A 148 -23.33 -7.10 19.02
N VAL A 149 -23.16 -6.15 19.93
CA VAL A 149 -22.24 -6.25 21.06
C VAL A 149 -23.03 -6.39 22.36
N ALA A 150 -22.53 -7.19 23.31
CA ALA A 150 -23.16 -7.36 24.62
C ALA A 150 -23.05 -6.10 25.49
N LYS A 151 -21.95 -5.35 25.38
CA LYS A 151 -21.64 -4.22 26.24
C LYS A 151 -20.89 -3.12 25.47
N GLU A 152 -21.18 -1.87 25.80
CA GLU A 152 -20.34 -0.73 25.42
C GLU A 152 -19.31 -0.47 26.53
N ALA A 153 -18.08 -0.16 26.15
CA ALA A 153 -17.02 0.21 27.09
C ALA A 153 -17.24 1.58 27.75
N CYS A 154 -18.08 2.44 27.17
CA CYS A 154 -18.52 3.68 27.81
C CYS A 154 -19.35 3.37 29.07
N PRO A 155 -18.97 3.86 30.27
CA PRO A 155 -19.72 3.57 31.51
C PRO A 155 -21.18 4.01 31.48
N LEU A 156 -21.49 5.06 30.72
CA LEU A 156 -22.85 5.58 30.54
C LEU A 156 -23.60 4.92 29.38
N GLY A 157 -22.93 4.09 28.57
CA GLY A 157 -23.50 3.50 27.35
C GLY A 157 -23.89 4.51 26.27
N LEU A 158 -23.47 5.78 26.40
CA LEU A 158 -23.88 6.86 25.50
C LEU A 158 -22.99 6.96 24.26
N ALA A 159 -21.69 6.75 24.43
CA ALA A 159 -20.75 6.80 23.33
C ALA A 159 -20.56 5.39 22.74
N PRO A 160 -20.74 5.21 21.42
CA PRO A 160 -20.36 3.98 20.75
C PRO A 160 -18.85 3.76 20.89
N THR A 161 -18.49 2.56 21.35
CA THR A 161 -17.12 2.10 21.58
C THR A 161 -16.96 0.73 20.94
N SER A 162 -17.40 -0.32 21.64
CA SER A 162 -17.40 -1.70 21.18
C SER A 162 -18.19 -1.89 19.88
N SER A 163 -19.34 -1.24 19.71
CA SER A 163 -20.12 -1.36 18.46
C SER A 163 -19.42 -0.76 17.25
N THR A 164 -18.70 0.36 17.43
CA THR A 164 -17.91 0.96 16.35
C THR A 164 -16.70 0.11 15.99
N THR A 165 -16.02 -0.47 16.98
CA THR A 165 -14.89 -1.38 16.76
C THR A 165 -15.35 -2.68 16.09
N ALA A 166 -16.47 -3.26 16.51
CA ALA A 166 -17.05 -4.45 15.86
C ALA A 166 -17.43 -4.17 14.40
N THR A 167 -18.02 -3.00 14.11
CA THR A 167 -18.33 -2.59 12.74
C THR A 167 -17.07 -2.41 11.88
N LEU A 168 -16.01 -1.83 12.46
CA LEU A 168 -14.72 -1.68 11.79
C LEU A 168 -14.13 -3.04 11.42
N VAL A 169 -14.08 -3.97 12.38
CA VAL A 169 -13.55 -5.33 12.17
C VAL A 169 -14.40 -6.10 11.16
N MET A 170 -15.74 -5.99 11.21
CA MET A 170 -16.63 -6.57 10.21
C MET A 170 -16.34 -6.04 8.79
N GLY A 171 -16.10 -4.73 8.66
CA GLY A 171 -15.68 -4.11 7.39
C GLY A 171 -14.35 -4.65 6.86
N ASP A 172 -13.37 -4.78 7.74
CA ASP A 172 -12.05 -5.30 7.37
C ASP A 172 -12.12 -6.78 7.01
N ALA A 173 -12.95 -7.56 7.70
CA ALA A 173 -13.21 -8.96 7.35
C ALA A 173 -13.83 -9.08 5.95
N LEU A 174 -14.83 -8.26 5.62
CA LEU A 174 -15.39 -8.20 4.26
C LEU A 174 -14.29 -7.86 3.25
N ALA A 175 -13.51 -6.80 3.49
CA ALA A 175 -12.49 -6.34 2.54
C ALA A 175 -11.45 -7.43 2.26
N VAL A 176 -10.93 -8.08 3.31
CA VAL A 176 -9.94 -9.15 3.18
C VAL A 176 -10.54 -10.41 2.55
N ALA A 177 -11.79 -10.77 2.85
CA ALA A 177 -12.46 -11.89 2.21
C ALA A 177 -12.61 -11.67 0.70
N LEU A 178 -13.06 -10.48 0.30
CA LEU A 178 -13.18 -10.07 -1.10
C LEU A 178 -11.82 -9.99 -1.81
N LEU A 179 -10.79 -9.45 -1.14
CA LEU A 179 -9.41 -9.42 -1.64
C LEU A 179 -8.91 -10.82 -1.95
N LYS A 180 -9.07 -11.76 -1.01
CA LYS A 180 -8.67 -13.17 -1.18
C LYS A 180 -9.46 -13.85 -2.31
N ALA A 181 -10.77 -13.64 -2.37
CA ALA A 181 -11.62 -14.24 -3.40
C ALA A 181 -11.26 -13.78 -4.83
N ARG A 182 -10.73 -12.56 -4.99
CA ARG A 182 -10.26 -12.04 -6.28
C ARG A 182 -8.84 -12.46 -6.67
N GLY A 183 -8.10 -13.12 -5.77
CA GLY A 183 -6.68 -13.39 -5.98
C GLY A 183 -5.83 -12.11 -6.10
N PHE A 184 -6.26 -11.03 -5.43
CA PHE A 184 -5.62 -9.72 -5.52
C PHE A 184 -4.16 -9.79 -5.05
N THR A 185 -3.25 -9.27 -5.87
CA THR A 185 -1.81 -9.44 -5.67
C THR A 185 -1.17 -8.24 -4.97
N ALA A 186 0.09 -8.40 -4.56
CA ALA A 186 0.88 -7.28 -4.05
C ALA A 186 1.09 -6.20 -5.14
N GLU A 187 1.18 -6.58 -6.41
CA GLU A 187 1.31 -5.67 -7.54
C GLU A 187 0.04 -4.82 -7.72
N ASP A 188 -1.14 -5.44 -7.62
CA ASP A 188 -2.42 -4.72 -7.66
C ASP A 188 -2.56 -3.73 -6.49
N PHE A 189 -2.08 -4.12 -5.31
CA PHE A 189 -2.02 -3.23 -4.16
C PHE A 189 -1.10 -2.03 -4.44
N ALA A 190 0.07 -2.29 -5.04
CA ALA A 190 1.04 -1.26 -5.37
C ALA A 190 0.49 -0.25 -6.39
N LEU A 191 -0.25 -0.73 -7.40
CA LEU A 191 -0.91 0.12 -8.40
C LEU A 191 -1.99 1.02 -7.78
N SER A 192 -2.61 0.56 -6.69
CA SER A 192 -3.58 1.37 -5.92
C SER A 192 -2.89 2.36 -4.97
N HIS A 193 -1.57 2.25 -4.76
CA HIS A 193 -0.78 3.10 -3.85
C HIS A 193 0.58 3.53 -4.43
N PRO A 194 0.63 4.13 -5.63
CA PRO A 194 1.89 4.38 -6.33
C PRO A 194 2.81 5.35 -5.57
N GLY A 195 2.25 6.26 -4.77
CA GLY A 195 3.02 7.23 -3.96
C GLY A 195 3.52 6.69 -2.62
N GLY A 196 3.11 5.48 -2.21
CA GLY A 196 3.51 4.88 -0.94
C GLY A 196 4.86 4.17 -1.02
N ALA A 197 5.54 3.99 0.11
CA ALA A 197 6.80 3.23 0.19
C ALA A 197 6.64 1.80 -0.37
N LEU A 198 5.51 1.16 -0.08
CA LEU A 198 5.20 -0.18 -0.60
C LEU A 198 4.98 -0.18 -2.13
N GLY A 199 4.28 0.82 -2.66
CA GLY A 199 4.06 0.98 -4.10
C GLY A 199 5.36 1.15 -4.86
N ARG A 200 6.24 2.04 -4.37
CA ARG A 200 7.58 2.23 -4.94
C ARG A 200 8.42 0.95 -4.89
N LYS A 201 8.42 0.23 -3.77
CA LYS A 201 9.18 -1.03 -3.63
C LYS A 201 8.74 -2.11 -4.61
N LEU A 202 7.45 -2.17 -4.93
CA LEU A 202 6.86 -3.23 -5.75
C LEU A 202 6.79 -2.90 -7.25
N LEU A 203 6.85 -1.62 -7.63
CA LEU A 203 6.65 -1.20 -9.03
C LEU A 203 7.89 -0.57 -9.67
N LEU A 204 8.80 0.03 -8.89
CA LEU A 204 9.93 0.77 -9.45
C LEU A 204 10.91 -0.19 -10.10
N ARG A 205 11.20 0.02 -11.38
CA ARG A 205 12.16 -0.77 -12.15
C ARG A 205 13.47 -0.02 -12.30
N VAL A 206 14.54 -0.76 -12.60
CA VAL A 206 15.88 -0.18 -12.75
C VAL A 206 15.92 0.85 -13.89
N ASN A 207 15.26 0.60 -15.01
CA ASN A 207 15.20 1.54 -16.13
C ASN A 207 14.51 2.87 -15.80
N ASP A 208 13.72 2.95 -14.73
CA ASP A 208 13.08 4.20 -14.30
C ASP A 208 14.05 5.13 -13.56
N ILE A 209 15.18 4.61 -13.05
CA ILE A 209 16.10 5.35 -12.16
C ILE A 209 17.59 5.22 -12.51
N MET A 210 17.95 4.41 -13.50
CA MET A 210 19.35 4.26 -13.93
C MET A 210 19.85 5.50 -14.68
N HIS A 211 21.16 5.73 -14.60
CA HIS A 211 21.88 6.68 -15.45
C HIS A 211 21.96 6.15 -16.88
N THR A 212 21.68 7.01 -17.86
CA THR A 212 21.64 6.65 -19.30
C THR A 212 22.38 7.67 -20.17
N GLY A 213 22.70 7.25 -21.41
CA GLY A 213 23.36 8.11 -22.40
C GLY A 213 24.67 8.70 -21.87
N ASP A 214 24.79 10.01 -21.95
CA ASP A 214 25.98 10.74 -21.49
C ASP A 214 26.24 10.63 -19.99
N GLU A 215 25.30 10.14 -19.17
CA GLU A 215 25.55 9.95 -17.73
C GLU A 215 26.32 8.66 -17.41
N ILE A 216 26.40 7.74 -18.37
CA ILE A 216 27.11 6.46 -18.20
C ILE A 216 28.62 6.72 -18.17
N PRO A 217 29.34 6.38 -17.09
CA PRO A 217 30.80 6.41 -17.10
C PRO A 217 31.32 5.26 -17.93
N HIS A 218 31.93 5.57 -19.08
CA HIS A 218 32.56 4.54 -19.89
C HIS A 218 33.83 5.04 -20.61
N VAL A 219 34.74 4.11 -20.86
CA VAL A 219 35.98 4.35 -21.63
C VAL A 219 36.26 3.17 -22.57
N LYS A 220 37.08 3.40 -23.59
CA LYS A 220 37.56 2.31 -24.47
C LYS A 220 38.64 1.49 -23.76
N LYS A 221 38.80 0.22 -24.14
CA LYS A 221 39.88 -0.65 -23.61
C LYS A 221 41.30 -0.17 -23.89
N THR A 222 41.47 0.69 -24.89
CA THR A 222 42.75 1.33 -25.21
C THR A 222 43.03 2.58 -24.36
N ALA A 223 42.11 2.97 -23.46
CA ALA A 223 42.27 4.15 -22.62
C ALA A 223 43.38 3.95 -21.58
N SER A 224 44.06 5.04 -21.23
CA SER A 224 44.99 5.02 -20.12
C SER A 224 44.23 4.93 -18.79
N LEU A 225 44.90 4.45 -17.73
CA LEU A 225 44.33 4.50 -16.39
C LEU A 225 43.99 5.94 -15.96
N ARG A 226 44.74 6.94 -16.42
CA ARG A 226 44.44 8.36 -16.17
C ARG A 226 43.10 8.78 -16.77
N ASP A 227 42.80 8.37 -18.01
CA ASP A 227 41.54 8.71 -18.67
C ASP A 227 40.36 8.08 -17.94
N ALA A 228 40.50 6.81 -17.51
CA ALA A 228 39.50 6.13 -16.70
C ALA A 228 39.24 6.85 -15.37
N LEU A 229 40.28 7.32 -14.67
CA LEU A 229 40.15 8.06 -13.41
C LEU A 229 39.47 9.42 -13.58
N LEU A 230 39.75 10.12 -14.68
CA LEU A 230 39.05 11.36 -15.01
C LEU A 230 37.56 11.11 -15.26
N GLU A 231 37.23 10.01 -15.95
CA GLU A 231 35.84 9.63 -16.22
C GLU A 231 35.07 9.28 -14.93
N VAL A 232 35.67 8.47 -14.05
CA VAL A 232 35.11 8.14 -12.72
C VAL A 232 34.82 9.42 -11.93
N THR A 233 35.77 10.35 -11.90
CA THR A 233 35.63 11.65 -11.20
C THR A 233 34.52 12.49 -11.83
N ARG A 234 34.44 12.52 -13.16
CA ARG A 234 33.48 13.35 -13.90
C ARG A 234 32.04 12.91 -13.70
N LYS A 235 31.79 11.60 -13.65
CA LYS A 235 30.43 11.05 -13.47
C LYS A 235 30.04 10.85 -12.02
N ASN A 236 31.02 10.82 -11.10
CA ASN A 236 30.80 10.73 -9.66
C ASN A 236 29.98 9.50 -9.22
N LEU A 237 30.16 8.36 -9.92
CA LEU A 237 29.53 7.07 -9.61
C LEU A 237 30.52 6.02 -9.06
N GLY A 238 31.77 6.43 -8.81
CA GLY A 238 32.84 5.59 -8.25
C GLY A 238 33.28 4.44 -9.16
N MET A 239 32.88 4.46 -10.44
CA MET A 239 33.19 3.42 -11.42
C MET A 239 33.18 3.94 -12.86
N THR A 240 33.80 3.19 -13.76
CA THR A 240 33.67 3.34 -15.22
C THR A 240 33.62 1.97 -15.88
N VAL A 241 32.81 1.83 -16.93
CA VAL A 241 32.68 0.61 -17.72
C VAL A 241 33.62 0.67 -18.91
N ILE A 242 34.36 -0.40 -19.15
CA ILE A 242 35.19 -0.54 -20.34
C ILE A 242 34.31 -1.16 -21.43
N CYS A 243 34.08 -0.41 -22.51
CA CYS A 243 33.25 -0.84 -23.64
C CYS A 243 33.94 -0.62 -24.98
N ASP A 244 33.47 -1.36 -26.00
CA ASP A 244 33.81 -1.09 -27.39
C ASP A 244 32.97 0.06 -27.99
N ASP A 245 33.14 0.33 -29.28
CA ASP A 245 32.42 1.38 -30.01
C ASP A 245 30.91 1.14 -30.13
N ASN A 246 30.45 -0.10 -29.89
CA ASN A 246 29.04 -0.49 -29.90
C ASN A 246 28.46 -0.60 -28.48
N MET A 247 29.14 -0.06 -27.47
CA MET A 247 28.76 -0.14 -26.05
C MET A 247 28.69 -1.58 -25.52
N MET A 248 29.47 -2.50 -26.09
CA MET A 248 29.57 -3.87 -25.61
C MET A 248 30.56 -3.92 -24.44
N ILE A 249 30.12 -4.50 -23.33
CA ILE A 249 30.86 -4.51 -22.06
C ILE A 249 32.04 -5.48 -22.13
N GLU A 250 33.26 -4.94 -22.00
CA GLU A 250 34.49 -5.72 -21.88
C GLU A 250 34.98 -5.83 -20.44
N GLY A 251 34.67 -4.85 -19.58
CA GLY A 251 35.11 -4.84 -18.18
C GLY A 251 34.58 -3.68 -17.36
N ILE A 252 35.02 -3.63 -16.09
CA ILE A 252 34.70 -2.56 -15.15
C ILE A 252 35.94 -2.15 -14.36
N PHE A 253 36.04 -0.87 -14.03
CA PHE A 253 37.03 -0.34 -13.10
C PHE A 253 36.35 0.56 -12.05
N THR A 254 36.73 0.41 -10.79
CA THR A 254 36.11 1.08 -9.63
C THR A 254 37.14 1.74 -8.71
N ASP A 255 36.70 2.63 -7.81
CA ASP A 255 37.57 3.18 -6.76
C ASP A 255 38.21 2.09 -5.88
N GLY A 256 37.50 0.97 -5.70
CA GLY A 256 38.02 -0.20 -4.98
C GLY A 256 39.14 -0.93 -5.73
N ASP A 257 39.15 -0.87 -7.06
CA ASP A 257 40.25 -1.36 -7.90
C ASP A 257 41.45 -0.41 -7.83
N LEU A 258 41.22 0.90 -7.84
CA LEU A 258 42.28 1.90 -7.73
C LEU A 258 43.14 1.67 -6.48
N ARG A 259 42.51 1.43 -5.32
CA ARG A 259 43.24 1.11 -4.08
C ARG A 259 44.16 -0.10 -4.27
N ARG A 260 43.68 -1.16 -4.93
CA ARG A 260 44.46 -2.38 -5.20
C ARG A 260 45.63 -2.13 -6.15
N VAL A 261 45.45 -1.27 -7.15
CA VAL A 261 46.52 -0.89 -8.09
C VAL A 261 47.64 -0.13 -7.38
N PHE A 262 47.33 0.76 -6.43
CA PHE A 262 48.35 1.47 -5.66
C PHE A 262 49.20 0.54 -4.79
N ASP A 263 48.61 -0.53 -4.23
CA ASP A 263 49.33 -1.52 -3.43
C ASP A 263 50.32 -2.36 -4.25
N MET A 264 50.21 -2.37 -5.59
CA MET A 264 51.12 -3.12 -6.47
C MET A 264 52.48 -2.44 -6.70
N GLY A 265 52.65 -1.17 -6.30
CA GLY A 265 53.93 -0.45 -6.44
C GLY A 265 54.36 -0.16 -7.89
N VAL A 266 53.42 -0.21 -8.84
CA VAL A 266 53.66 0.04 -10.26
C VAL A 266 53.45 1.52 -10.59
N ASP A 267 54.18 2.06 -11.58
CA ASP A 267 53.96 3.43 -12.06
C ASP A 267 52.61 3.52 -12.79
N VAL A 268 51.60 4.03 -12.08
CA VAL A 268 50.22 4.29 -12.52
C VAL A 268 50.17 5.05 -13.86
N ARG A 269 51.20 5.85 -14.18
CA ARG A 269 51.27 6.65 -15.42
C ARG A 269 51.50 5.82 -16.68
N GLN A 270 51.95 4.57 -16.55
CA GLN A 270 52.27 3.69 -17.67
C GLN A 270 51.24 2.56 -17.87
N LEU A 271 50.24 2.45 -16.98
CA LEU A 271 49.26 1.38 -17.03
C LEU A 271 48.11 1.69 -17.99
N SER A 272 47.72 0.69 -18.78
CA SER A 272 46.47 0.69 -19.53
C SER A 272 45.31 0.26 -18.63
N ILE A 273 44.10 0.72 -18.93
CA ILE A 273 42.91 0.24 -18.24
C ILE A 273 42.72 -1.27 -18.43
N ALA A 274 43.15 -1.81 -19.58
CA ALA A 274 43.08 -3.24 -19.89
C ALA A 274 43.90 -4.11 -18.92
N ASP A 275 44.94 -3.55 -18.30
CA ASP A 275 45.84 -4.28 -17.39
C ASP A 275 45.26 -4.42 -15.98
N VAL A 276 44.33 -3.52 -15.62
CA VAL A 276 43.84 -3.37 -14.24
C VAL A 276 42.32 -3.47 -14.10
N MET A 277 41.57 -3.51 -15.21
CA MET A 277 40.13 -3.71 -15.18
C MET A 277 39.77 -5.10 -14.69
N THR A 278 38.60 -5.22 -14.07
CA THR A 278 37.96 -6.52 -13.86
C THR A 278 37.22 -6.91 -15.15
N PRO A 279 37.57 -8.03 -15.82
CA PRO A 279 36.87 -8.45 -17.03
C PRO A 279 35.38 -8.74 -16.76
N GLY A 280 34.51 -8.30 -17.67
CA GLY A 280 33.06 -8.37 -17.48
C GLY A 280 32.57 -7.54 -16.30
N GLY A 281 31.83 -8.17 -15.38
CA GLY A 281 31.32 -7.56 -14.15
C GLY A 281 29.86 -7.93 -13.87
N ILE A 282 29.32 -7.41 -12.76
CA ILE A 282 27.95 -7.70 -12.33
C ILE A 282 26.98 -6.82 -13.10
N ARG A 283 25.95 -7.45 -13.67
CA ARG A 283 24.96 -6.81 -14.52
C ARG A 283 23.54 -7.18 -14.10
N VAL A 284 22.62 -6.26 -14.32
CA VAL A 284 21.18 -6.49 -14.19
C VAL A 284 20.46 -6.12 -15.49
N ARG A 285 19.28 -6.71 -15.70
CA ARG A 285 18.42 -6.32 -16.82
C ARG A 285 17.68 -5.02 -16.49
N PRO A 286 17.40 -4.16 -17.49
CA PRO A 286 16.71 -2.88 -17.27
C PRO A 286 15.32 -3.03 -16.63
N GLY A 287 14.61 -4.12 -16.92
CA GLY A 287 13.26 -4.35 -16.42
C GLY A 287 13.16 -4.98 -15.03
N ILE A 288 14.28 -5.27 -14.35
CA ILE A 288 14.25 -5.86 -13.00
C ILE A 288 13.74 -4.84 -11.98
N LEU A 289 13.14 -5.30 -10.89
CA LEU A 289 12.72 -4.42 -9.80
C LEU A 289 13.94 -3.77 -9.11
N ALA A 290 13.81 -2.50 -8.77
CA ALA A 290 14.83 -1.72 -8.08
C ALA A 290 15.24 -2.37 -6.74
N VAL A 291 14.29 -2.99 -6.03
CA VAL A 291 14.57 -3.74 -4.78
C VAL A 291 15.41 -4.99 -5.02
N GLU A 292 15.23 -5.68 -6.14
CA GLU A 292 16.02 -6.86 -6.47
C GLU A 292 17.45 -6.46 -6.85
N ALA A 293 17.61 -5.36 -7.58
CA ALA A 293 18.92 -4.78 -7.86
C ALA A 293 19.62 -4.34 -6.57
N LEU A 294 18.93 -3.69 -5.63
CA LEU A 294 19.48 -3.34 -4.32
C LEU A 294 19.97 -4.57 -3.55
N ASN A 295 19.15 -5.63 -3.49
CA ASN A 295 19.52 -6.87 -2.81
C ASN A 295 20.77 -7.50 -3.42
N LEU A 296 20.87 -7.51 -4.76
CA LEU A 296 22.06 -7.98 -5.46
C LEU A 296 23.28 -7.13 -5.07
N MET A 297 23.15 -5.81 -5.11
CA MET A 297 24.23 -4.88 -4.76
C MET A 297 24.73 -5.09 -3.32
N GLN A 298 23.81 -5.25 -2.36
CA GLN A 298 24.15 -5.56 -0.97
C GLN A 298 24.83 -6.92 -0.83
N SER A 299 24.32 -7.97 -1.46
CA SER A 299 24.89 -9.32 -1.41
C SER A 299 26.31 -9.40 -1.99
N ARG A 300 26.61 -8.52 -2.94
CA ARG A 300 27.92 -8.42 -3.61
C ARG A 300 28.80 -7.32 -3.03
N HIS A 301 28.33 -6.58 -2.03
CA HIS A 301 29.00 -5.45 -1.42
C HIS A 301 29.48 -4.39 -2.44
N ILE A 302 28.65 -4.11 -3.44
CA ILE A 302 28.91 -3.10 -4.49
C ILE A 302 27.97 -1.90 -4.34
N THR A 303 28.44 -0.71 -4.71
CA THR A 303 27.67 0.55 -4.64
C THR A 303 27.05 0.95 -5.98
N SER A 304 27.51 0.32 -7.07
CA SER A 304 27.09 0.58 -8.45
C SER A 304 26.96 -0.74 -9.20
N VAL A 305 25.99 -0.86 -10.11
CA VAL A 305 25.79 -2.04 -10.95
C VAL A 305 25.49 -1.63 -12.39
N MET A 306 26.02 -2.39 -13.35
CA MET A 306 25.76 -2.15 -14.77
C MET A 306 24.36 -2.65 -15.14
N VAL A 307 23.68 -1.90 -15.99
CA VAL A 307 22.39 -2.28 -16.56
C VAL A 307 22.60 -2.61 -18.03
N ALA A 308 22.27 -3.83 -18.43
CA ALA A 308 22.61 -4.34 -19.75
C ALA A 308 21.52 -5.25 -20.33
N ASP A 309 21.44 -5.30 -21.65
CA ASP A 309 20.75 -6.38 -22.38
C ASP A 309 21.79 -7.26 -23.06
N GLY A 310 21.99 -8.47 -22.51
CA GLY A 310 23.13 -9.31 -22.84
C GLY A 310 24.47 -8.64 -22.47
N ASP A 311 25.30 -8.38 -23.48
CA ASP A 311 26.57 -7.68 -23.36
C ASP A 311 26.49 -6.19 -23.69
N HIS A 312 25.34 -5.70 -24.15
CA HIS A 312 25.16 -4.30 -24.52
C HIS A 312 24.81 -3.45 -23.29
N LEU A 313 25.64 -2.44 -23.00
CA LEU A 313 25.44 -1.53 -21.88
C LEU A 313 24.32 -0.54 -22.18
N LEU A 314 23.31 -0.51 -21.31
CA LEU A 314 22.16 0.40 -21.40
C LEU A 314 22.18 1.50 -20.34
N GLY A 315 22.85 1.25 -19.20
CA GLY A 315 22.89 2.20 -18.12
C GLY A 315 23.74 1.74 -16.93
N VAL A 316 23.79 2.57 -15.90
CA VAL A 316 24.42 2.26 -14.61
C VAL A 316 23.47 2.69 -13.50
N LEU A 317 23.34 1.85 -12.47
CA LEU A 317 22.53 2.15 -11.29
C LEU A 317 23.46 2.32 -10.08
N HIS A 318 23.31 3.43 -9.35
CA HIS A 318 24.04 3.70 -8.11
C HIS A 318 23.12 3.57 -6.88
N MET A 319 23.67 3.22 -5.71
CA MET A 319 22.88 3.12 -4.48
C MET A 319 22.20 4.44 -4.08
N HIS A 320 22.78 5.57 -4.45
CA HIS A 320 22.17 6.88 -4.20
C HIS A 320 20.87 7.09 -4.99
N ASP A 321 20.73 6.49 -6.16
CA ASP A 321 19.50 6.56 -6.97
C ASP A 321 18.39 5.80 -6.27
N LEU A 322 18.71 4.61 -5.73
CA LEU A 322 17.80 3.79 -4.93
C LEU A 322 17.36 4.50 -3.64
N LEU A 323 18.27 5.21 -2.96
CA LEU A 323 17.96 6.01 -1.78
C LEU A 323 17.06 7.21 -2.12
N ARG A 324 17.38 7.95 -3.18
CA ARG A 324 16.57 9.09 -3.64
C ARG A 324 15.18 8.67 -4.09
N ALA A 325 15.07 7.51 -4.72
CA ALA A 325 13.80 6.94 -5.15
C ALA A 325 12.99 6.31 -4.00
N GLY A 326 13.52 6.28 -2.77
CA GLY A 326 12.80 5.78 -1.60
C GLY A 326 12.52 4.28 -1.66
N VAL A 327 13.48 3.50 -2.21
CA VAL A 327 13.46 2.02 -2.20
C VAL A 327 13.90 1.47 -0.84
N VAL A 328 14.61 2.28 -0.05
CA VAL A 328 15.09 2.01 1.31
C VAL A 328 14.26 2.78 2.33
#